data_AF-A0A0F9IJZ6-F1
#
_entry.id   AF-A0A0F9IJZ6-F1
#
_cell.length_a   1.000
_cell.length_b   1.000
_cell.length_c   1.000
_cell.angle_alpha   90.00
_cell.angle_beta   90.00
_cell.angle_gamma   90.00
#
_symmetry.space_group_name_H-M   'P 1'
#
loop_
_entity.id
_entity.type
_entity.pdbx_description
1 polymer ?
#
loop_
_entity_poly.entity_id
_entity_poly.type
_entity_poly.pdbx_seq_one_letter_code
_entity_poly.pdbx_strand_id
1 'polypeptide(L)' 'MANQLQSYQPCPACGRESKFIKEGVVNRCVNLQYVCTYCELEFTIATSNVAYKLATKLHQLEEGNGAS' A
#
# COMPACT_ATOMS: atom_id res chain seq x y z
N MET A 1 12.45 11.96 3.41
CA MET A 1 11.57 12.56 2.38
C MET A 1 10.62 11.45 1.93
N ALA A 2 9.35 11.51 2.35
CA ALA A 2 8.20 10.72 1.90
C ALA A 2 8.24 9.17 1.96
N ASN A 3 7.73 8.60 3.06
CA ASN A 3 6.51 7.77 3.09
C ASN A 3 6.29 6.71 1.97
N GLN A 4 7.29 5.90 1.65
CA GLN A 4 7.22 4.98 0.48
C GLN A 4 6.51 3.63 0.74
N LEU A 5 5.76 3.49 1.85
CA LEU A 5 4.78 2.41 2.00
C LEU A 5 3.40 2.72 1.44
N GLN A 6 3.18 3.91 0.89
CA GLN A 6 2.30 4.05 -0.26
C GLN A 6 3.00 3.42 -1.46
N SER A 7 3.07 2.09 -1.43
CA SER A 7 3.47 1.26 -2.57
C SER A 7 2.72 1.80 -3.77
N TYR A 8 3.44 2.38 -4.71
CA TYR A 8 2.88 2.90 -5.95
C TYR A 8 2.09 1.75 -6.59
N GLN A 9 0.76 1.81 -6.49
CA GLN A 9 -0.11 0.82 -7.09
C GLN A 9 -0.63 1.40 -8.39
N PRO A 10 -0.08 0.97 -9.54
CA PRO A 10 -0.55 1.45 -10.82
C PRO A 10 -2.00 1.02 -11.02
N CYS A 11 -2.81 1.90 -11.56
CA CYS A 11 -4.19 1.62 -11.91
C CYS A 11 -4.20 0.47 -12.94
N PRO A 12 -4.96 -0.60 -12.70
CA PRO A 12 -4.99 -1.75 -13.62
C PRO A 12 -5.55 -1.39 -15.00
N ALA A 13 -6.35 -0.31 -15.11
CA ALA A 13 -6.93 0.12 -16.38
C ALA A 13 -6.00 1.01 -17.21
N CYS A 14 -5.29 1.93 -16.56
CA CYS A 14 -4.58 3.02 -17.26
C CYS A 14 -3.09 3.14 -16.88
N GLY A 15 -2.58 2.28 -15.98
CA GLY A 15 -1.18 2.23 -15.57
C GLY A 15 -0.67 3.43 -14.77
N ARG A 16 -1.52 4.46 -14.57
CA ARG A 16 -1.20 5.67 -13.81
C ARG A 16 -1.22 5.42 -12.31
N GLU A 17 -0.69 6.37 -11.55
CA GLU A 17 -0.73 6.31 -10.09
C GLU A 17 -2.17 6.20 -9.55
N SER A 18 -2.29 5.44 -8.45
CA SER A 18 -3.54 5.33 -7.70
C SER A 18 -3.29 5.78 -6.27
N LYS A 19 -4.30 6.41 -5.68
CA LYS A 19 -4.27 6.87 -4.29
C LYS A 19 -4.83 5.78 -3.39
N PHE A 20 -4.11 5.52 -2.31
CA PHE A 20 -4.63 4.68 -1.22
C PHE A 20 -5.82 5.35 -0.55
N ILE A 21 -6.88 4.58 -0.29
CA ILE A 21 -8.09 5.04 0.38
C ILE A 21 -8.13 4.51 1.82
N LYS A 22 -8.10 3.18 1.96
CA LYS A 22 -8.25 2.50 3.25
C LYS A 22 -7.71 1.09 3.20
N GLU A 23 -7.38 0.57 4.39
CA GLU A 23 -7.07 -0.83 4.61
C GLU A 23 -8.20 -1.51 5.38
N GLY A 24 -8.41 -2.80 5.11
CA GLY A 24 -9.33 -3.64 5.86
C GLY A 24 -8.79 -5.05 5.99
N VAL A 25 -8.96 -5.69 7.14
CA VAL A 25 -8.47 -7.06 7.38
C VAL A 25 -9.63 -8.04 7.30
N VAL A 26 -9.54 -9.03 6.40
CA VAL A 26 -10.56 -10.07 6.23
C VAL A 26 -9.86 -11.43 6.13
N ASN A 27 -10.24 -12.39 6.98
CA ASN A 27 -9.72 -13.77 6.95
C ASN A 27 -8.19 -13.88 6.84
N ARG A 28 -7.44 -13.14 7.69
CA ARG A 28 -5.96 -13.07 7.71
C ARG A 28 -5.31 -12.45 6.46
N CYS A 29 -6.11 -11.92 5.52
CA CYS A 29 -5.65 -11.07 4.44
C CYS A 29 -5.88 -9.60 4.77
N VAL A 30 -5.00 -8.74 4.28
CA VAL A 30 -5.14 -7.28 4.31
C VAL A 30 -5.58 -6.86 2.91
N ASN A 31 -6.77 -6.28 2.84
CA ASN A 31 -7.31 -5.66 1.65
C ASN A 31 -6.93 -4.18 1.67
N LEU A 32 -6.13 -3.77 0.68
CA LEU A 32 -5.75 -2.38 0.48
C LEU A 32 -6.61 -1.84 -0.66
N GLN A 33 -7.40 -0.81 -0.37
CA GLN A 33 -8.27 -0.18 -1.36
C GLN A 33 -7.61 1.08 -1.92
N TYR A 34 -7.67 1.21 -3.24
CA TYR A 34 -7.08 2.29 -4.01
C TYR A 34 -8.10 2.88 -4.96
N VAL A 35 -7.95 4.17 -5.27
CA VAL A 35 -8.71 4.87 -6.31
C VAL A 35 -7.74 5.50 -7.30
N CYS A 36 -7.98 5.29 -8.59
CA CYS A 36 -7.33 6.07 -9.63
C CYS A 36 -8.18 7.29 -9.95
N THR A 37 -7.68 8.49 -9.65
CA THR A 37 -8.41 9.75 -9.92
C THR A 37 -8.49 10.11 -11.40
N TYR A 38 -7.67 9.48 -12.25
CA TYR A 38 -7.70 9.71 -13.71
C TYR A 38 -8.80 8.91 -14.40
N CYS A 39 -9.06 7.71 -13.88
CA CYS A 39 -9.94 6.73 -14.48
C CYS A 39 -11.20 6.53 -13.61
N GLU A 40 -11.31 7.29 -12.52
CA GLU A 40 -12.34 7.21 -11.47
C GLU A 40 -12.63 5.77 -11.04
N LEU A 41 -11.58 4.94 -11.04
CA LEU A 41 -11.66 3.51 -10.82
C LEU A 41 -11.19 3.16 -9.41
N GLU A 42 -12.09 2.59 -8.63
CA GLU A 42 -11.77 1.99 -7.33
C GLU A 42 -11.41 0.51 -7.51
N PHE A 43 -10.32 0.08 -6.90
CA PHE A 43 -9.88 -1.32 -6.92
C PHE A 43 -9.25 -1.73 -5.60
N THR A 44 -9.19 -3.04 -5.37
CA THR A 44 -8.70 -3.61 -4.12
C THR A 44 -7.64 -4.66 -4.40
N ILE A 45 -6.57 -4.61 -3.63
CA ILE A 45 -5.49 -5.59 -3.66
C ILE A 45 -5.50 -6.33 -2.32
N ALA A 46 -5.63 -7.66 -2.39
CA ALA A 46 -5.49 -8.52 -1.24
C ALA A 46 -4.03 -8.95 -1.08
N THR A 47 -3.44 -8.69 0.07
CA THR A 47 -2.11 -9.20 0.45
C THR A 47 -2.21 -9.99 1.74
N SER A 48 -1.35 -11.00 1.90
CA SER A 48 -1.28 -11.77 3.15
C SER A 48 -0.83 -10.87 4.29
N ASN A 49 -1.46 -10.99 5.48
CA ASN A 49 -1.09 -10.18 6.65
C ASN A 49 0.40 -10.33 7.04
N VAL A 50 0.99 -11.50 6.80
CA VAL A 50 2.44 -11.72 7.00
C VAL A 50 3.27 -10.84 6.07
N ALA A 51 2.94 -10.80 4.78
CA ALA A 51 3.64 -9.97 3.80
C ALA A 51 3.44 -8.47 4.09
N TYR A 52 2.23 -8.08 4.49
CA TYR A 52 1.93 -6.72 4.94
C TYR A 52 2.77 -6.31 6.14
N LYS A 53 2.76 -7.10 7.22
CA LYS A 53 3.54 -6.83 8.43
C LYS A 53 5.05 -6.77 8.17
N LEU A 54 5.56 -7.63 7.28
CA LEU A 54 6.97 -7.60 6.89
C LEU A 54 7.29 -6.29 6.15
N ALA A 55 6.46 -5.88 5.19
CA ALA A 55 6.62 -4.60 4.50
C ALA A 55 6.57 -3.42 5.48
N THR A 56 5.62 -3.41 6.42
CA THR A 56 5.51 -2.36 7.46
C THR A 56 6.68 -2.37 8.44
N LYS A 57 7.27 -3.54 8.72
CA LYS A 57 8.44 -3.66 9.61
C LYS A 57 9.73 -3.24 8.92
N LEU A 58 9.91 -3.57 7.64
CA LEU A 58 11.03 -3.08 6.83
C LEU A 58 11.04 -1.54 6.81
N HIS A 59 9.88 -0.90 6.65
CA HIS A 59 9.77 0.56 6.75
C HIS A 59 10.27 1.14 8.07
N GLN A 60 9.88 0.51 9.19
CA GLN A 60 10.28 0.95 10.53
C GLN A 60 11.79 0.79 10.77
N LEU A 61 12.44 -0.16 10.07
CA LEU A 61 13.89 -0.36 10.16
C LEU A 61 14.65 0.65 9.29
N GLU A 62 14.09 1.06 8.14
CA GLU A 62 14.68 2.09 7.28
C GLU A 62 14.60 3.49 7.91
N GLU A 63 13.52 3.81 8.63
CA GLU A 63 13.41 5.05 9.42
C GLU A 63 14.17 4.97 10.77
N GLY A 64 14.56 3.77 11.21
CA GLY A 64 15.23 3.50 12.49
C GLY A 64 16.75 3.48 12.46
N ASN A 65 17.39 3.63 11.28
CA ASN A 65 18.85 3.71 11.15
C ASN A 65 19.35 5.17 10.97
N GLY A 66 18.59 6.11 11.52
CA GLY A 66 18.95 7.52 11.71
C GLY A 66 19.11 7.92 13.18
N ALA A 67 19.53 6.99 14.05
CA ALA A 67 19.95 7.29 15.42
C ALA A 67 21.49 7.26 15.48
N SER A 68 22.12 8.41 15.20
CA SER A 68 23.41 8.77 15.81
C SER A 68 23.17 9.69 16.99
#